data_AF-V4CM31-F1
#
_entry.id   AF-V4CM31-F1
#
_cell.length_a   1.000
_cell.length_b   1.000
_cell.length_c   1.000
_cell.angle_alpha   90.00
_cell.angle_beta   90.00
_cell.angle_gamma   90.00
#
_symmetry.space_group_name_H-M   'P 1'
#
loop_
_entity.id
_entity.type
_entity.pdbx_description
1 polymer ?
#
loop_
_entity_poly.entity_id
_entity_poly.type
_entity_poly.pdbx_seq_one_letter_code
_entity_poly.pdbx_strand_id
1 'polypeptide(L)'
;GENDFCICLRESFPELKTKKLNRIQWNKIRRLMGKPRRCSPAFFLEERAVLAEKRDKMRLLQQRKLNEFNNLKDLPDEIPLHLVIGTKVTARLRQPQDGLFTGTIEALDTNDNSYRVIFDRPGLGTHSIPDIEVLVCLILNVHSHQAKLFVRSYSTVG
;
A
#
# COMPACT_ATOMS: atom_id res chain seq x y z
N GLY A 1 3.23 -0.83 -24.70
CA GLY A 1 3.71 -0.03 -23.56
C GLY A 1 5.23 -0.02 -23.56
N GLU A 2 5.84 1.01 -22.98
CA GLU A 2 7.29 1.04 -22.76
C GLU A 2 7.68 -0.07 -21.75
N ASN A 3 8.73 -0.84 -22.01
CA ASN A 3 9.17 -1.93 -21.12
C ASN A 3 9.95 -1.34 -19.93
N ASP A 4 9.77 -1.86 -18.72
CA ASP A 4 10.47 -1.44 -17.49
C ASP A 4 11.99 -1.33 -17.68
N PHE A 5 12.60 -2.25 -18.45
CA PHE A 5 14.01 -2.18 -18.78
C PHE A 5 14.38 -0.88 -19.51
N CYS A 6 13.56 -0.42 -20.46
CA CYS A 6 13.78 0.83 -21.18
C CYS A 6 13.63 2.05 -20.26
N ILE A 7 12.72 1.98 -19.27
CA ILE A 7 12.51 3.03 -18.27
C ILE A 7 13.74 3.13 -17.37
N CYS A 8 14.15 2.01 -16.75
CA CYS A 8 15.34 1.96 -15.90
C CYS A 8 16.61 2.36 -16.66
N LEU A 9 16.73 1.98 -17.94
CA LEU A 9 17.86 2.36 -18.79
C LEU A 9 17.95 3.88 -18.99
N ARG A 10 16.81 4.55 -19.19
CA ARG A 10 16.74 6.01 -19.34
C ARG A 10 17.03 6.74 -18.03
N GLU A 11 16.52 6.23 -16.91
CA GLU A 11 16.76 6.81 -15.58
C GLU A 11 18.22 6.65 -15.13
N SER A 12 18.80 5.47 -15.35
CA SER A 12 20.18 5.18 -14.94
C SER A 12 21.21 5.80 -15.89
N PHE A 13 20.88 5.96 -17.17
CA PHE A 13 21.76 6.51 -18.20
C PHE A 13 21.04 7.55 -19.08
N PRO A 14 20.69 8.72 -18.54
CA PRO A 14 19.97 9.77 -19.28
C PRO A 14 20.74 10.28 -20.50
N GLU A 15 22.08 10.19 -20.46
CA GLU A 15 22.96 10.62 -21.55
C GLU A 15 23.15 9.55 -22.65
N LEU A 16 22.58 8.36 -22.49
CA LEU A 16 22.71 7.28 -23.48
C LEU A 16 21.83 7.55 -24.71
N LYS A 17 22.39 8.25 -25.70
CA LYS A 17 21.68 8.70 -26.91
C LYS A 17 21.42 7.60 -27.95
N THR A 18 21.98 6.40 -27.80
CA THR A 18 21.88 5.33 -28.81
C THR A 18 21.60 3.96 -28.19
N LYS A 19 20.77 3.18 -28.90
CA LYS A 19 20.51 1.76 -28.62
C LYS A 19 21.36 0.82 -29.49
N LYS A 20 22.17 1.37 -30.42
CA LYS A 20 23.08 0.59 -31.27
C LYS A 20 24.38 0.29 -30.51
N LEU A 21 24.29 -0.62 -29.54
CA LEU A 21 25.43 -1.09 -28.76
C LEU A 21 25.72 -2.56 -29.08
N ASN A 22 26.98 -2.94 -29.02
CA ASN A 22 27.39 -4.32 -29.18
C ASN A 22 27.10 -5.13 -27.89
N ARG A 23 27.20 -6.47 -27.98
CA ARG A 23 26.92 -7.37 -26.86
C ARG A 23 27.76 -7.08 -25.61
N ILE A 24 29.01 -6.65 -25.77
CA ILE A 24 29.93 -6.35 -24.65
C ILE A 24 29.49 -5.08 -23.92
N GLN A 25 29.14 -4.02 -24.68
CA GLN A 25 28.61 -2.77 -24.16
C GLN A 25 27.28 -2.99 -23.43
N TRP A 26 26.36 -3.77 -24.01
CA TRP A 26 25.13 -4.16 -23.34
C TRP A 26 25.35 -4.99 -22.07
N ASN A 27 26.37 -5.85 -22.04
CA ASN A 27 26.74 -6.57 -20.82
C ASN A 27 27.27 -5.63 -19.73
N LYS A 28 28.04 -4.60 -20.10
CA LYS A 28 28.54 -3.58 -19.16
C LYS A 28 27.39 -2.76 -18.58
N ILE A 29 26.48 -2.26 -19.42
CA ILE A 29 25.28 -1.52 -18.98
C ILE A 29 24.41 -2.36 -18.05
N ARG A 30 24.10 -3.61 -18.41
CA ARG A 30 23.29 -4.50 -17.55
C ARG A 30 23.95 -4.80 -16.20
N ARG A 31 25.29 -4.86 -16.13
CA ARG A 31 26.00 -5.01 -14.86
C ARG A 31 25.91 -3.76 -14.00
N LEU A 32 25.99 -2.58 -14.62
CA LEU A 32 25.90 -1.30 -13.94
C LEU A 32 24.48 -1.01 -13.42
N MET A 33 23.43 -1.44 -14.14
CA MET A 33 22.05 -1.39 -13.64
C MET A 33 21.75 -2.40 -12.54
N GLY A 34 22.73 -3.24 -12.17
CA GLY A 34 22.55 -4.32 -11.22
C GLY A 34 21.86 -5.54 -11.82
N LYS A 35 21.82 -6.63 -11.04
CA LYS A 35 21.06 -7.82 -11.42
C LYS A 35 19.57 -7.49 -11.22
N PRO A 36 18.70 -7.81 -12.20
CA PRO A 36 17.25 -7.81 -11.95
C PRO A 36 16.97 -8.58 -10.66
N ARG A 37 16.31 -7.94 -9.68
CA ARG A 37 15.96 -8.61 -8.43
C ARG A 37 15.09 -9.82 -8.76
N ARG A 38 15.52 -11.00 -8.32
CA ARG A 38 14.73 -12.23 -8.52
C ARG A 38 13.53 -12.18 -7.58
N CYS A 39 12.34 -12.31 -8.15
CA CYS A 39 11.13 -12.58 -7.39
C CYS A 39 11.37 -13.86 -6.56
N SER A 40 11.43 -13.73 -5.24
CA SER A 40 11.76 -14.81 -4.31
C SER A 40 11.09 -14.58 -2.96
N PRO A 41 10.93 -15.61 -2.10
CA PRO A 41 10.35 -15.43 -0.78
C PRO A 41 11.10 -14.40 0.08
N ALA A 42 12.45 -14.41 0.03
CA ALA A 42 13.27 -13.44 0.74
C ALA A 42 13.03 -12.00 0.26
N PHE A 43 12.90 -11.81 -1.06
CA PHE A 43 12.53 -10.51 -1.63
C PHE A 43 11.17 -10.02 -1.10
N PHE A 44 10.14 -10.87 -1.08
CA PHE A 44 8.83 -10.46 -0.55
C PHE A 44 8.87 -10.11 0.94
N LEU A 45 9.69 -10.81 1.73
CA LEU A 45 9.86 -10.48 3.15
C LEU A 45 10.55 -9.13 3.34
N GLU A 46 11.62 -8.86 2.58
CA GLU A 46 12.30 -7.56 2.57
C GLU A 46 11.35 -6.42 2.18
N GLU A 47 10.62 -6.57 1.07
CA GLU A 47 9.65 -5.57 0.61
C GLU A 47 8.53 -5.33 1.63
N ARG A 48 8.02 -6.40 2.26
CA ARG A 48 7.01 -6.27 3.34
C ARG A 48 7.55 -5.55 4.56
N ALA A 49 8.81 -5.79 4.93
CA ALA A 49 9.46 -5.10 6.05
C ALA A 49 9.65 -3.61 5.75
N VAL A 50 10.12 -3.27 4.55
CA VAL A 50 10.25 -1.87 4.10
C VAL A 50 8.88 -1.18 4.09
N LEU A 51 7.83 -1.84 3.62
CA LEU A 51 6.47 -1.32 3.65
C LEU A 51 5.93 -1.13 5.08
N ALA A 52 6.26 -2.04 6.00
CA ALA A 52 5.89 -1.91 7.41
C ALA A 52 6.55 -0.68 8.05
N GLU A 53 7.85 -0.49 7.85
CA GLU A 53 8.59 0.67 8.36
C GLU A 53 8.01 2.00 7.85
N LYS A 54 7.63 2.05 6.57
CA LYS A 54 6.97 3.23 5.97
C LYS A 54 5.61 3.51 6.62
N ARG A 55 4.81 2.47 6.90
CA ARG A 55 3.51 2.61 7.57
C ARG A 55 3.66 3.12 9.00
N ASP A 56 4.65 2.64 9.73
CA ASP A 56 4.90 3.09 11.11
C ASP A 56 5.27 4.57 11.15
N LYS A 57 6.09 5.03 10.19
CA LYS A 57 6.38 6.46 10.02
C LYS A 57 5.11 7.28 9.72
N MET A 58 4.25 6.80 8.83
CA MET A 58 2.98 7.46 8.54
C MET A 58 2.08 7.56 9.79
N ARG A 59 1.96 6.47 10.56
CA ARG A 59 1.14 6.43 11.79
C ARG A 59 1.64 7.41 12.84
N LEU A 60 2.96 7.55 13.01
CA LEU A 60 3.55 8.55 13.91
C LEU A 60 3.15 9.97 13.50
N LEU A 61 3.24 10.27 12.19
CA LEU A 61 2.92 11.59 11.65
C LEU A 61 1.43 11.92 11.78
N GLN A 62 0.54 10.94 11.55
CA GLN A 62 -0.90 11.10 11.73
C GLN A 62 -1.30 11.37 13.19
N GLN A 63 -0.51 10.93 14.17
CA GLN A 63 -0.73 11.25 15.59
C GLN A 63 -0.30 12.67 15.98
N ARG A 64 0.19 13.49 15.02
CA ARG A 64 0.79 14.82 15.26
C ARG A 64 1.91 14.82 16.31
N LYS A 65 2.41 13.63 16.64
CA LYS A 65 3.68 13.45 17.30
C LYS A 65 4.74 13.68 16.24
N LEU A 66 5.09 14.96 16.00
CA LEU A 66 6.47 15.45 15.94
C LEU A 66 6.63 16.71 15.07
N ASN A 67 7.22 17.73 15.70
CA ASN A 67 7.96 18.82 15.08
C ASN A 67 9.34 18.36 14.54
N GLU A 68 9.59 17.05 14.40
CA GLU A 68 10.93 16.47 14.19
C GLU A 68 11.04 15.55 12.95
N PHE A 69 10.39 15.88 11.83
CA PHE A 69 10.58 15.08 10.61
C PHE A 69 10.76 15.94 9.35
N ASN A 70 11.79 16.79 9.37
CA ASN A 70 12.25 17.53 8.18
C ASN A 70 13.08 16.67 7.18
N ASN A 71 13.26 15.36 7.41
CA ASN A 71 14.23 14.53 6.67
C ASN A 71 13.64 13.35 5.87
N LEU A 72 12.32 13.21 5.74
CA LEU A 72 11.71 12.13 4.96
C LEU A 72 11.49 12.57 3.50
N LYS A 73 12.51 12.36 2.64
CA LYS A 73 12.47 12.67 1.20
C LYS A 73 11.41 11.90 0.38
N ASP A 74 10.77 10.89 0.97
CA ASP A 74 9.91 9.93 0.27
C ASP A 74 8.45 9.93 0.74
N LEU A 75 8.01 10.96 1.47
CA LEU A 75 6.61 11.10 1.89
C LEU A 75 5.84 12.05 0.94
N PRO A 76 4.53 11.83 0.73
CA PRO A 76 3.72 12.80 0.00
C PRO A 76 3.63 14.11 0.79
N ASP A 77 3.47 15.23 0.07
CA ASP A 77 3.39 16.59 0.64
C ASP A 77 2.28 16.73 1.70
N GLU A 78 1.21 15.94 1.56
CA GLU A 78 0.10 15.89 2.49
C GLU A 78 -0.13 14.44 2.97
N ILE A 79 -0.05 14.25 4.28
CA ILE A 79 -0.32 12.95 4.92
C ILE A 79 -1.80 12.89 5.25
N PRO A 80 -2.54 11.90 4.72
CA PRO A 80 -3.95 11.76 5.02
C PRO A 80 -4.14 11.53 6.51
N LEU A 81 -5.07 12.25 7.14
CA LEU A 81 -5.42 12.07 8.54
C LEU A 81 -6.14 10.73 8.76
N HIS A 82 -6.19 10.28 10.02
CA HIS A 82 -7.00 9.14 10.41
C HIS A 82 -8.47 9.36 10.03
N LEU A 83 -9.16 8.25 9.75
CA LEU A 83 -10.58 8.29 9.42
C LEU A 83 -11.39 8.73 10.64
N VAL A 84 -12.35 9.61 10.42
CA VAL A 84 -13.16 10.20 11.50
C VAL A 84 -14.22 9.21 11.95
N ILE A 85 -14.57 9.24 13.24
CA ILE A 85 -15.72 8.51 13.78
C ILE A 85 -16.98 8.88 12.98
N GLY A 86 -17.82 7.88 12.68
CA GLY A 86 -18.99 8.02 11.82
C GLY A 86 -18.71 7.81 10.33
N THR A 87 -17.45 7.67 9.91
CA THR A 87 -17.11 7.42 8.51
C THR A 87 -17.59 6.05 8.06
N LYS A 88 -18.28 6.00 6.92
CA LYS A 88 -18.65 4.74 6.26
C LYS A 88 -17.43 4.11 5.61
N VAL A 89 -17.21 2.84 5.90
CA VAL A 89 -16.04 2.09 5.45
C VAL A 89 -16.44 0.73 4.89
N THR A 90 -15.56 0.17 4.06
CA THR A 90 -15.53 -1.25 3.75
C THR A 90 -14.34 -1.84 4.49
N ALA A 91 -14.57 -2.87 5.29
CA ALA A 91 -13.54 -3.54 6.06
C ALA A 91 -13.53 -5.03 5.77
N ARG A 92 -12.34 -5.65 5.75
CA ARG A 92 -12.23 -7.11 5.72
C ARG A 92 -12.45 -7.65 7.14
N LEU A 93 -13.34 -8.61 7.25
CA LEU A 93 -13.56 -9.36 8.48
C LEU A 93 -13.25 -10.83 8.19
N ARG A 94 -12.51 -11.51 9.09
CA ARG A 94 -12.16 -12.94 8.93
C ARG A 94 -13.08 -13.87 9.71
N GLN A 95 -13.66 -13.38 10.80
CA GLN A 95 -14.55 -14.12 11.71
C GLN A 95 -15.74 -13.24 12.07
N PRO A 96 -16.98 -13.77 12.10
CA PRO A 96 -17.37 -15.18 11.96
C PRO A 96 -17.36 -15.70 10.51
N GLN A 97 -17.40 -14.81 9.52
CA GLN A 97 -17.33 -15.15 8.10
C GLN A 97 -16.24 -14.31 7.45
N ASP A 98 -15.35 -14.94 6.68
CA ASP A 98 -14.35 -14.21 5.90
C ASP A 98 -15.00 -13.48 4.72
N GLY A 99 -14.79 -12.18 4.62
CA GLY A 99 -15.41 -11.35 3.60
C GLY A 99 -15.16 -9.86 3.78
N LEU A 100 -15.69 -9.10 2.83
CA LEU A 100 -15.68 -7.64 2.86
C LEU A 100 -17.08 -7.15 3.21
N PHE A 101 -17.17 -6.34 4.24
CA PHE A 101 -18.45 -5.84 4.74
C PHE A 101 -18.38 -4.33 4.93
N THR A 102 -19.52 -3.68 4.71
CA THR A 102 -19.67 -2.26 5.00
C THR A 102 -19.95 -2.06 6.48
N GLY A 103 -19.43 -0.97 7.01
CA GLY A 103 -19.65 -0.59 8.40
C GLY A 103 -19.35 0.88 8.63
N THR A 104 -19.41 1.26 9.89
CA THR A 104 -19.18 2.62 10.35
C THR A 104 -18.10 2.62 11.42
N ILE A 105 -17.14 3.54 11.31
CA ILE A 105 -16.11 3.70 12.33
C ILE A 105 -16.76 4.25 13.60
N GLU A 106 -16.55 3.55 14.71
CA GLU A 106 -17.01 3.95 16.04
C GLU A 106 -15.87 4.56 16.86
N ALA A 107 -14.66 4.00 16.73
CA ALA A 107 -13.47 4.47 17.44
C ALA A 107 -12.19 4.16 16.67
N LEU A 108 -11.12 4.88 16.99
CA LEU A 108 -9.76 4.63 16.54
C LEU A 108 -8.93 4.21 17.75
N ASP A 109 -8.24 3.08 17.66
CA ASP A 109 -7.20 2.68 18.60
C ASP A 109 -5.82 3.02 17.99
N THR A 110 -5.18 4.04 18.57
CA THR A 110 -3.87 4.52 18.10
C THR A 110 -2.70 3.63 18.54
N ASN A 111 -2.89 2.75 19.52
CA ASN A 111 -1.84 1.85 20.00
C ASN A 111 -1.71 0.64 19.08
N ASP A 112 -2.85 0.07 18.70
CA ASP A 112 -2.91 -1.12 17.84
C ASP A 112 -3.08 -0.79 16.34
N ASN A 113 -3.13 0.51 16.01
CA ASN A 113 -3.39 1.03 14.65
C ASN A 113 -4.61 0.36 14.01
N SER A 114 -5.71 0.31 14.77
CA SER A 114 -6.94 -0.36 14.38
C SER A 114 -8.15 0.55 14.54
N TYR A 115 -9.20 0.26 13.78
CA TYR A 115 -10.48 0.92 13.88
C TYR A 115 -11.51 -0.03 14.46
N ARG A 116 -12.29 0.45 15.41
CA ARG A 116 -13.49 -0.24 15.86
C ARG A 116 -14.61 0.06 14.87
N VAL A 117 -15.04 -0.95 14.13
CA VAL A 117 -16.05 -0.84 13.08
C VAL A 117 -17.31 -1.57 13.50
N ILE A 118 -18.44 -0.86 13.46
CA ILE A 118 -19.78 -1.45 13.59
C ILE A 118 -20.23 -1.84 12.18
N PHE A 119 -20.41 -3.13 11.93
CA PHE A 119 -20.85 -3.60 10.61
C PHE A 119 -22.35 -3.41 10.42
N ASP A 120 -22.73 -3.03 9.20
CA ASP A 120 -24.14 -2.81 8.83
C ASP A 120 -24.92 -4.14 8.74
N ARG A 121 -24.22 -5.26 8.49
CA ARG A 121 -24.84 -6.58 8.36
C ARG A 121 -25.25 -7.10 9.75
N PRO A 122 -26.54 -7.47 9.94
CA PRO A 122 -27.00 -8.00 11.22
C PRO A 122 -26.26 -9.30 11.57
N GLY A 123 -25.87 -9.43 12.83
CA GLY A 123 -25.17 -10.59 13.36
C GLY A 123 -23.63 -10.54 13.29
N LEU A 124 -23.04 -9.55 12.59
CA LEU A 124 -21.59 -9.33 12.64
C LEU A 124 -21.17 -8.48 13.85
N GLY A 125 -21.98 -7.47 14.22
CA GLY A 125 -21.69 -6.63 15.37
C GLY A 125 -20.47 -5.72 15.17
N THR A 126 -19.70 -5.53 16.25
CA THR A 126 -18.57 -4.60 16.31
C THR A 126 -17.25 -5.36 16.40
N HIS A 127 -16.29 -5.00 15.55
CA HIS A 127 -14.95 -5.59 15.58
C HIS A 127 -13.84 -4.55 15.49
N SER A 128 -12.69 -4.89 16.06
CA SER A 128 -11.44 -4.15 15.84
C SER A 128 -10.77 -4.65 14.57
N ILE A 129 -10.57 -3.76 13.59
CA ILE A 129 -10.01 -4.08 12.28
C ILE A 129 -8.72 -3.25 12.07
N PRO A 130 -7.60 -3.85 11.66
CA PRO A 130 -6.38 -3.11 11.33
C PRO A 130 -6.62 -2.03 10.28
N ASP A 131 -5.94 -0.89 10.40
CA ASP A 131 -5.99 0.22 9.43
C ASP A 131 -5.77 -0.22 7.98
N ILE A 132 -4.87 -1.18 7.73
CA ILE A 132 -4.57 -1.75 6.41
C ILE A 132 -5.71 -2.59 5.80
N GLU A 133 -6.71 -2.99 6.59
CA GLU A 133 -7.87 -3.78 6.16
C GLU A 133 -9.14 -2.92 6.07
N VAL A 134 -9.04 -1.61 6.29
CA VAL A 134 -10.15 -0.64 6.24
C VAL A 134 -9.99 0.30 5.05
N LEU A 135 -11.06 0.49 4.28
CA LEU A 135 -11.11 1.42 3.16
C LEU A 135 -12.31 2.37 3.32
N VAL A 136 -12.10 3.66 3.06
CA VAL A 136 -13.19 4.64 3.04
C VAL A 136 -14.17 4.28 1.94
N CYS A 137 -15.44 4.19 2.30
CA CYS A 137 -16.53 4.14 1.34
C CYS A 137 -16.74 5.56 0.82
N LEU A 138 -15.83 6.04 -0.03
CA LEU A 138 -16.12 7.24 -0.83
C LEU A 138 -17.36 6.92 -1.67
N ILE A 139 -18.21 7.92 -1.89
CA ILE A 139 -19.43 7.83 -2.71
C ILE A 139 -19.04 7.56 -4.17
N LEU A 140 -18.56 6.35 -4.41
CA LEU A 140 -18.28 5.76 -5.68
C LEU A 140 -18.98 4.42 -5.59
N ASN A 141 -20.03 4.27 -6.39
CA ASN A 141 -20.66 3.00 -6.70
C ASN A 141 -19.66 1.85 -6.54
N VAL A 142 -20.06 0.79 -5.84
CA VAL A 142 -19.33 -0.48 -5.64
C VAL A 142 -18.79 -1.11 -6.95
N HIS A 143 -19.11 -0.50 -8.10
CA HIS A 143 -18.60 -0.79 -9.45
C HIS A 143 -17.23 -0.18 -9.79
N SER A 144 -16.68 0.71 -8.95
CA SER A 144 -15.38 1.35 -9.15
C SER A 144 -14.22 0.33 -9.21
N HIS A 145 -13.30 0.54 -10.15
CA HIS A 145 -12.14 -0.32 -10.41
C HIS A 145 -11.22 -0.46 -9.17
N GLN A 146 -11.22 0.54 -8.27
CA GLN A 146 -10.46 0.54 -7.01
C GLN A 146 -11.01 -0.49 -6.00
N ALA A 147 -12.34 -0.59 -5.86
CA ALA A 147 -12.98 -1.60 -5.01
C ALA A 147 -12.76 -3.01 -5.57
N LYS A 148 -12.81 -3.16 -6.90
CA LYS A 148 -12.50 -4.44 -7.58
C LYS A 148 -11.05 -4.88 -7.35
N LEU A 149 -10.07 -3.98 -7.35
CA LEU A 149 -8.66 -4.30 -7.09
C LEU A 149 -8.44 -4.74 -5.63
N PHE A 150 -9.10 -4.10 -4.67
CA PHE A 150 -9.08 -4.52 -3.27
C PHE A 150 -9.66 -5.94 -3.12
N VAL A 151 -10.87 -6.19 -3.62
CA VAL A 151 -11.49 -7.53 -3.62
C VAL A 151 -10.57 -8.56 -4.29
N ARG A 152 -9.96 -8.24 -5.44
CA ARG A 152 -9.07 -9.15 -6.18
C ARG A 152 -7.80 -9.51 -5.41
N SER A 153 -7.17 -8.55 -4.73
CA SER A 153 -5.97 -8.79 -3.92
C SER A 153 -6.20 -9.77 -2.76
N TYR A 154 -7.45 -9.86 -2.29
CA TYR A 154 -7.85 -10.68 -1.17
C TYR A 154 -8.45 -12.04 -1.54
N SER A 155 -8.91 -12.21 -2.79
CA SER A 155 -9.36 -13.50 -3.34
C SER A 155 -8.22 -14.35 -3.92
N THR A 156 -7.01 -13.81 -4.11
CA THR A 156 -5.86 -14.55 -4.66
C THR A 156 -4.89 -15.13 -3.62
N VAL A 157 -5.29 -15.15 -2.35
CA VAL A 157 -4.58 -15.87 -1.27
C VAL A 157 -5.55 -16.89 -0.68
N GLY A 158 -5.73 -17.97 -1.41
CA GLY A 158 -6.33 -19.24 -0.97
C GLY A 158 -5.37 -20.36 -1.36
#